data_AF-A0A9D8FAR2-F1
#
_entry.id   AF-A0A9D8FAR2-F1
#
_cell.length_a   1.000
_cell.length_b   1.000
_cell.length_c   1.000
_cell.angle_alpha   90.00
_cell.angle_beta   90.00
_cell.angle_gamma   90.00
#
_symmetry.space_group_name_H-M   'P 1'
#
loop_
_entity.id
_entity.type
_entity.pdbx_description
1 polymer ?
#
loop_
_entity_poly.entity_id
_entity_poly.type
_entity_poly.pdbx_seq_one_letter_code
_entity_poly.pdbx_strand_id
1 'polypeptide(L)'
;MNVDSSLLHHVIQLRRPWLDDVMLLASALGAGGFIWWVAALIAGVFPAKRAAAWRMLLAVFVTWVVAELAMKPLVGRARPFEVDQSITVIDARPQTRSFPSGHAAMAVAGAIAGSRLIPHSAWLWWPLGAAVAISRVYVGVHWPTDVIAGMAIGGMAALFVIGGWPAQPPIAFGPFPTASGPVSRSCRSSQSASLPTSDRPSARWPSDRG
;
A
#
# COMPACT_ATOMS: atom_id res chain seq x y z
N MET A 1 7.18 -34.72 17.25
CA MET A 1 7.48 -33.30 16.92
C MET A 1 6.79 -32.99 15.61
N ASN A 2 6.04 -31.89 15.54
CA ASN A 2 5.33 -31.50 14.31
C ASN A 2 6.28 -30.73 13.37
N VAL A 3 6.01 -30.73 12.07
CA VAL A 3 6.87 -30.05 11.06
C VAL A 3 7.09 -28.57 11.41
N ASP A 4 6.04 -27.90 11.89
CA ASP A 4 6.08 -26.51 12.36
C ASP A 4 7.08 -26.30 13.50
N SER A 5 7.16 -27.22 14.47
CA SER A 5 8.07 -27.10 15.61
C SER A 5 9.52 -27.38 15.20
N SER A 6 9.76 -28.37 14.33
CA SER A 6 11.11 -28.63 13.82
C SER A 6 11.67 -27.45 13.01
N LEU A 7 10.84 -26.84 12.16
CA LEU A 7 11.25 -25.69 11.36
C LEU A 7 11.55 -24.48 12.25
N LEU A 8 10.70 -24.21 13.24
CA LEU A 8 10.90 -23.10 14.16
C LEU A 8 12.19 -23.27 14.97
N HIS A 9 12.44 -24.45 15.52
CA HIS A 9 13.68 -24.74 16.25
C HIS A 9 14.92 -24.59 15.37
N HIS A 10 14.85 -25.02 14.11
CA HIS A 10 15.94 -24.83 13.16
C HIS A 10 16.23 -23.34 12.89
N VAL A 11 15.19 -22.53 12.71
CA VAL A 11 15.36 -21.08 12.52
C VAL A 11 15.96 -20.41 13.76
N ILE A 12 15.58 -20.85 14.96
CA ILE A 12 16.14 -20.33 16.22
C ILE A 12 17.65 -20.63 16.32
N GLN A 13 18.13 -21.77 15.81
CA GLN A 13 19.55 -22.11 15.79
C GLN A 13 20.39 -21.21 14.85
N LEU A 14 19.74 -20.59 13.86
CA LEU A 14 20.39 -19.65 12.95
C LEU A 14 20.58 -18.25 13.56
N ARG A 15 20.10 -18.01 14.79
CA ARG A 15 20.16 -16.70 15.41
C ARG A 15 21.58 -16.22 15.67
N ARG A 16 21.82 -14.94 15.40
CA ARG A 16 23.09 -14.23 15.64
C ARG A 16 22.77 -12.81 16.10
N PRO A 17 23.56 -12.18 16.99
CA PRO A 17 23.23 -10.85 17.53
C PRO A 17 22.93 -9.79 16.45
N TRP A 18 23.77 -9.72 15.41
CA TRP A 18 23.56 -8.77 14.30
C TRP A 18 22.30 -9.09 13.46
N LEU A 19 21.93 -10.37 13.37
CA LEU A 19 20.75 -10.80 12.62
C LEU A 19 19.48 -10.59 13.45
N ASP A 20 19.57 -10.69 14.77
CA ASP A 20 18.48 -10.38 15.70
C ASP A 20 18.07 -8.91 15.54
N ASP A 21 19.03 -7.98 15.49
CA ASP A 21 18.74 -6.55 15.28
C ASP A 21 18.03 -6.30 13.94
N VAL A 22 18.51 -6.92 12.86
CA VAL A 22 17.89 -6.80 11.52
C VAL A 22 16.47 -7.36 11.50
N MET A 23 16.25 -8.52 12.13
CA MET A 23 14.93 -9.16 12.15
C MET A 23 13.96 -8.44 13.08
N LEU A 24 14.43 -7.88 14.19
CA LEU A 24 13.63 -7.00 15.05
C LEU A 24 13.23 -5.73 14.33
N LEU A 25 14.15 -5.10 13.59
CA LEU A 25 13.84 -3.95 12.76
C LEU A 25 12.80 -4.32 11.68
N ALA A 26 12.98 -5.43 10.98
CA ALA A 26 12.01 -5.89 9.98
C ALA A 26 10.63 -6.18 10.61
N SER A 27 10.59 -6.76 11.82
CA SER A 27 9.37 -6.97 12.60
C SER A 27 8.69 -5.63 12.91
N ALA A 28 9.43 -4.66 13.43
CA ALA A 28 8.92 -3.33 13.76
C ALA A 28 8.39 -2.57 12.53
N LEU A 29 9.10 -2.64 11.40
CA LEU A 29 8.66 -2.06 10.13
C LEU A 29 7.38 -2.70 9.59
N GLY A 30 7.18 -4.00 9.86
CA GLY A 30 5.97 -4.73 9.52
C GLY A 30 4.77 -4.46 10.43
N ALA A 31 4.98 -3.86 11.61
CA ALA A 31 3.94 -3.64 12.61
C ALA A 31 2.82 -2.76 12.06
N GLY A 32 1.59 -3.29 12.03
CA GLY A 32 0.42 -2.59 11.45
C GLY A 32 0.57 -2.21 9.97
N GLY A 33 1.57 -2.78 9.28
CA GLY A 33 1.93 -2.40 7.92
C GLY A 33 2.64 -1.04 7.82
N PHE A 34 3.26 -0.55 8.91
CA PHE A 34 3.87 0.79 9.02
C PHE A 34 4.73 1.17 7.81
N ILE A 35 5.64 0.29 7.37
CA ILE A 35 6.51 0.57 6.23
C ILE A 35 5.73 0.84 4.94
N TRP A 36 4.59 0.17 4.75
CA TRP A 36 3.75 0.33 3.57
C TRP A 36 2.94 1.63 3.63
N TRP A 37 2.48 2.03 4.82
CA TRP A 37 1.86 3.34 5.04
C TRP A 37 2.82 4.47 4.69
N VAL A 38 4.04 4.42 5.23
CA VAL A 38 5.09 5.42 4.95
C VAL A 38 5.44 5.44 3.47
N ALA A 39 5.67 4.28 2.85
CA ALA A 39 5.98 4.18 1.43
C ALA A 39 4.89 4.80 0.54
N ALA A 40 3.62 4.53 0.85
CA ALA A 40 2.51 5.09 0.10
C ALA A 40 2.36 6.61 0.33
N LEU A 41 2.56 7.11 1.55
CA LEU A 41 2.55 8.56 1.83
C LEU A 41 3.66 9.30 1.06
N ILE A 42 4.88 8.76 1.05
CA ILE A 42 6.00 9.31 0.26
C ILE A 42 5.65 9.31 -1.23
N ALA A 43 5.10 8.21 -1.75
CA ALA A 43 4.65 8.15 -3.14
C ALA A 43 3.54 9.17 -3.43
N GLY A 44 2.63 9.42 -2.49
CA GLY A 44 1.51 10.35 -2.61
C GLY A 44 1.90 11.83 -2.74
N VAL A 45 3.12 12.20 -2.36
CA VAL A 45 3.65 13.56 -2.58
C VAL A 45 3.73 13.86 -4.08
N PHE A 46 4.07 12.85 -4.90
CA PHE A 46 4.20 13.00 -6.34
C PHE A 46 2.84 12.89 -7.03
N PRO A 47 2.34 13.92 -7.75
CA PRO A 47 1.03 13.90 -8.38
C PRO A 47 0.82 12.68 -9.30
N ALA A 48 1.87 12.29 -10.03
CA ALA A 48 1.86 11.12 -10.92
C ALA A 48 1.64 9.78 -10.19
N LYS A 49 1.91 9.70 -8.89
CA LYS A 49 1.82 8.47 -8.09
C LYS A 49 0.69 8.49 -7.04
N ARG A 50 -0.07 9.59 -6.92
CA ARG A 50 -1.14 9.73 -5.91
C ARG A 50 -2.20 8.62 -5.97
N ALA A 51 -2.66 8.28 -7.17
CA ALA A 51 -3.66 7.23 -7.33
C ALA A 51 -3.10 5.85 -6.93
N ALA A 52 -1.84 5.58 -7.25
CA ALA A 52 -1.13 4.37 -6.81
C ALA A 52 -0.98 4.32 -5.28
N ALA A 53 -0.58 5.43 -4.65
CA ALA A 53 -0.47 5.55 -3.20
C ALA A 53 -1.80 5.21 -2.50
N TRP A 54 -2.91 5.82 -2.92
CA TRP A 54 -4.23 5.56 -2.33
C TRP A 54 -4.67 4.09 -2.46
N ARG A 55 -4.40 3.46 -3.60
CA ARG A 55 -4.72 2.04 -3.82
C ARG A 55 -3.88 1.12 -2.92
N MET A 56 -2.61 1.45 -2.71
CA MET A 56 -1.74 0.73 -1.81
C MET A 56 -2.20 0.86 -0.35
N LEU A 57 -2.56 2.06 0.10
CA LEU A 57 -3.13 2.30 1.42
C LEU A 57 -4.41 1.47 1.61
N LEU A 58 -5.31 1.49 0.63
CA LEU A 58 -6.55 0.72 0.67
C LEU A 58 -6.28 -0.80 0.75
N ALA A 59 -5.35 -1.31 -0.07
CA ALA A 59 -5.02 -2.74 -0.08
C ALA A 59 -4.44 -3.21 1.26
N VAL A 60 -3.54 -2.44 1.86
CA VAL A 60 -2.95 -2.74 3.17
C VAL A 60 -4.00 -2.65 4.28
N PHE A 61 -4.86 -1.62 4.25
CA PHE A 61 -5.94 -1.45 5.21
C PHE A 61 -6.96 -2.59 5.17
N VAL A 62 -7.46 -2.95 3.99
CA VAL A 62 -8.40 -4.06 3.81
C VAL A 62 -7.76 -5.36 4.28
N THR A 63 -6.48 -5.59 3.95
CA THR A 63 -5.75 -6.76 4.42
C THR A 63 -5.64 -6.81 5.94
N TRP A 64 -5.35 -5.67 6.58
CA TRP A 64 -5.32 -5.57 8.04
C TRP A 64 -6.68 -5.92 8.65
N VAL A 65 -7.78 -5.34 8.13
CA VAL A 65 -9.14 -5.66 8.60
C VAL A 65 -9.45 -7.16 8.45
N VAL A 66 -9.17 -7.75 7.28
CA VAL A 66 -9.45 -9.17 7.04
C VAL A 66 -8.60 -10.07 7.94
N ALA A 67 -7.30 -9.83 8.02
CA ALA A 67 -6.39 -10.69 8.78
C ALA A 67 -6.58 -10.54 10.30
N GLU A 68 -6.71 -9.32 10.81
CA GLU A 68 -6.72 -9.02 12.24
C GLU A 68 -8.13 -9.04 12.84
N LEU A 69 -9.13 -8.49 12.14
CA LEU A 69 -10.49 -8.37 12.68
C LEU A 69 -11.38 -9.54 12.28
N ALA A 70 -11.30 -10.04 11.04
CA ALA A 70 -12.18 -11.12 10.59
C ALA A 70 -11.64 -12.52 10.93
N MET A 71 -10.34 -12.78 10.71
CA MET A 71 -9.79 -14.14 10.81
C MET A 71 -9.31 -14.54 12.22
N LYS A 72 -8.70 -13.62 12.99
CA LYS A 72 -8.22 -13.95 14.34
C LYS A 72 -9.30 -14.45 15.31
N PRO A 73 -10.53 -13.91 15.31
CA PRO A 73 -11.60 -14.40 16.19
C PRO A 73 -12.07 -15.83 15.87
N LEU A 74 -11.80 -16.33 14.66
CA LEU A 74 -12.34 -17.60 14.19
C LEU A 74 -11.48 -18.81 14.56
N VAL A 75 -10.16 -18.67 14.64
CA VAL A 75 -9.27 -19.84 14.71
C VAL A 75 -8.73 -20.13 16.13
N GLY A 76 -8.45 -19.10 16.94
CA GLY A 76 -8.09 -19.33 18.35
C GLY A 76 -6.79 -20.10 18.57
N ARG A 77 -5.89 -20.19 17.58
CA ARG A 77 -4.64 -20.96 17.70
C ARG A 77 -3.69 -20.33 18.73
N ALA A 78 -3.12 -21.18 19.59
CA ALA A 78 -2.09 -20.80 20.56
C ALA A 78 -0.76 -20.45 19.85
N ARG A 79 0.04 -19.56 20.45
CA ARG A 79 1.35 -19.16 19.93
C ARG A 79 2.44 -20.18 20.24
N PRO A 80 3.55 -20.24 19.49
CA PRO A 80 4.63 -21.18 19.74
C PRO A 80 5.13 -21.15 21.19
N PHE A 81 5.35 -19.95 21.75
CA PHE A 81 5.84 -19.76 23.11
C PHE A 81 4.83 -20.13 24.22
N GLU A 82 3.55 -20.28 23.89
CA GLU A 82 2.52 -20.73 24.84
C GLU A 82 2.48 -22.27 24.93
N VAL A 83 2.89 -22.94 23.85
CA VAL A 83 2.90 -24.41 23.74
C VAL A 83 4.23 -24.99 24.18
N ASP A 84 5.34 -24.30 23.90
CA ASP A 84 6.69 -24.75 24.23
C ASP A 84 7.49 -23.61 24.89
N GLN A 85 7.72 -23.76 26.21
CA GLN A 85 8.46 -22.78 27.01
C GLN A 85 9.96 -22.73 26.69
N SER A 86 10.49 -23.70 25.93
CA SER A 86 11.88 -23.67 25.46
C SER A 86 12.12 -22.67 24.33
N ILE A 87 11.05 -22.12 23.74
CA ILE A 87 11.13 -21.13 22.66
C ILE A 87 11.37 -19.74 23.26
N THR A 88 12.60 -19.24 23.09
CA THR A 88 12.94 -17.86 23.44
C THR A 88 12.37 -16.88 22.41
N VAL A 89 11.47 -16.01 22.86
CA VAL A 89 10.95 -14.89 22.05
C VAL A 89 11.83 -13.66 22.26
N ILE A 90 12.30 -13.04 21.17
CA ILE A 90 13.19 -11.88 21.20
C ILE A 90 12.48 -10.53 20.98
N ASP A 91 11.20 -10.55 20.62
CA ASP A 91 10.34 -9.36 20.40
C ASP A 91 9.25 -9.27 21.48
N ALA A 92 8.43 -8.23 21.42
CA ALA A 92 7.26 -8.08 22.28
C ALA A 92 6.33 -9.29 22.13
N ARG A 93 6.01 -9.94 23.26
CA ARG A 93 5.07 -11.08 23.32
C ARG A 93 3.66 -10.57 23.06
N PRO A 94 3.04 -10.86 21.91
CA PRO A 94 1.72 -10.33 21.61
C PRO A 94 0.68 -11.11 22.42
N GLN A 95 -0.23 -10.39 23.08
CA GLN A 95 -1.34 -11.01 23.84
C GLN A 95 -2.51 -11.48 22.96
N THR A 96 -2.44 -11.27 21.65
CA THR A 96 -3.47 -11.65 20.68
C THR A 96 -3.16 -12.99 20.02
N ARG A 97 -4.17 -13.67 19.46
CA ARG A 97 -4.05 -15.01 18.84
C ARG A 97 -3.00 -15.11 17.73
N SER A 98 -2.45 -16.32 17.51
CA SER A 98 -1.33 -16.57 16.58
C SER A 98 -1.72 -16.59 15.10
N PHE A 99 -2.95 -17.01 14.78
CA PHE A 99 -3.40 -17.22 13.41
C PHE A 99 -4.44 -16.16 12.98
N PRO A 100 -4.33 -15.60 11.76
CA PRO A 100 -3.18 -15.62 10.85
C PRO A 100 -2.12 -14.56 11.23
N SER A 101 -0.93 -14.64 10.64
CA SER A 101 0.09 -13.59 10.80
C SER A 101 -0.31 -12.33 10.04
N GLY A 102 -0.79 -11.31 10.74
CA GLY A 102 -1.12 -10.00 10.14
C GLY A 102 0.09 -9.31 9.50
N HIS A 103 1.28 -9.45 10.10
CA HIS A 103 2.52 -8.92 9.51
C HIS A 103 2.81 -9.55 8.15
N ALA A 104 2.69 -10.88 8.04
CA ALA A 104 2.91 -11.59 6.79
C ALA A 104 1.83 -11.24 5.74
N ALA A 105 0.57 -11.11 6.16
CA ALA A 105 -0.52 -10.70 5.27
C ALA A 105 -0.29 -9.29 4.70
N MET A 106 -0.01 -8.31 5.56
CA MET A 106 0.28 -6.94 5.13
C MET A 106 1.57 -6.85 4.32
N ALA A 107 2.59 -7.67 4.63
CA ALA A 107 3.84 -7.72 3.87
C ALA A 107 3.62 -8.14 2.42
N VAL A 108 2.86 -9.22 2.18
CA VAL A 108 2.53 -9.66 0.82
C VAL A 108 1.60 -8.67 0.13
N ALA A 109 0.62 -8.13 0.83
CA ALA A 109 -0.29 -7.15 0.25
C ALA A 109 0.44 -5.87 -0.21
N GLY A 110 1.34 -5.37 0.63
CA GLY A 110 2.20 -4.23 0.31
C GLY A 110 3.17 -4.53 -0.83
N ALA A 111 3.77 -5.72 -0.87
CA ALA A 111 4.66 -6.13 -1.96
C ALA A 111 3.94 -6.24 -3.31
N ILE A 112 2.74 -6.81 -3.33
CA ILE A 112 1.90 -6.91 -4.54
C ILE A 112 1.44 -5.52 -5.00
N ALA A 113 0.93 -4.69 -4.07
CA ALA A 113 0.51 -3.33 -4.40
C ALA A 113 1.67 -2.48 -4.92
N GLY A 114 2.80 -2.49 -4.22
CA GLY A 114 4.01 -1.77 -4.61
C GLY A 114 4.53 -2.21 -5.99
N SER A 115 4.62 -3.52 -6.23
CA SER A 115 5.14 -4.05 -7.51
C SER A 115 4.24 -3.76 -8.71
N ARG A 116 2.91 -3.72 -8.54
CA ARG A 116 1.98 -3.42 -9.65
C ARG A 116 1.74 -1.94 -9.88
N LEU A 117 1.78 -1.15 -8.81
CA LEU A 117 1.47 0.28 -8.87
C LEU A 117 2.71 1.15 -9.03
N ILE A 118 3.89 0.63 -8.65
CA ILE A 118 5.21 1.28 -8.74
C ILE A 118 6.24 0.27 -9.28
N PRO A 119 6.10 -0.16 -10.55
CA PRO A 119 6.85 -1.31 -11.09
C PRO A 119 8.37 -1.11 -11.12
N HIS A 120 8.85 0.14 -11.28
CA HIS A 120 10.29 0.44 -11.25
C HIS A 120 10.98 0.05 -9.92
N SER A 121 10.22 -0.07 -8.84
CA SER A 121 10.72 -0.42 -7.50
C SER A 121 10.33 -1.84 -7.10
N ALA A 122 9.81 -2.67 -8.02
CA ALA A 122 9.38 -4.05 -7.74
C ALA A 122 10.49 -4.92 -7.13
N TRP A 123 11.74 -4.70 -7.54
CA TRP A 123 12.92 -5.38 -6.99
C TRP A 123 13.15 -5.09 -5.50
N LEU A 124 12.61 -3.99 -4.97
CA LEU A 124 12.72 -3.61 -3.56
C LEU A 124 11.56 -4.18 -2.73
N TRP A 125 10.34 -4.17 -3.28
CA TRP A 125 9.13 -4.53 -2.54
C TRP A 125 9.07 -6.00 -2.12
N TRP A 126 9.53 -6.92 -2.97
CA TRP A 126 9.51 -8.36 -2.68
C TRP A 126 10.51 -8.78 -1.60
N PRO A 127 11.80 -8.39 -1.67
CA PRO A 127 12.75 -8.67 -0.59
C PRO A 127 12.31 -8.07 0.75
N LEU A 128 11.73 -6.87 0.74
CA LEU A 128 11.23 -6.22 1.94
C LEU A 128 10.05 -6.99 2.55
N GLY A 129 9.08 -7.40 1.72
CA GLY A 129 7.96 -8.22 2.18
C GLY A 129 8.41 -9.58 2.70
N ALA A 130 9.38 -10.21 2.05
CA ALA A 130 9.97 -11.47 2.50
C ALA A 130 10.68 -11.31 3.86
N ALA A 131 11.47 -10.24 4.04
CA ALA A 131 12.15 -9.96 5.31
C ALA A 131 11.15 -9.80 6.47
N VAL A 132 10.05 -9.09 6.25
CA VAL A 132 8.98 -8.93 7.25
C VAL A 132 8.27 -10.26 7.54
N ALA A 133 8.02 -11.10 6.53
CA ALA A 133 7.37 -12.40 6.74
C ALA A 133 8.28 -13.38 7.50
N ILE A 134 9.55 -13.45 7.11
CA ILE A 134 10.56 -14.33 7.73
C ILE A 134 10.85 -13.90 9.17
N SER A 135 10.90 -12.59 9.45
CA SER A 135 11.17 -12.08 10.80
C SER A 135 10.19 -12.62 11.83
N ARG A 136 8.92 -12.89 11.46
CA ARG A 136 7.90 -13.42 12.39
C ARG A 136 8.17 -14.85 12.85
N VAL A 137 8.73 -15.70 11.98
CA VAL A 137 9.19 -17.03 12.36
C VAL A 137 10.48 -16.92 13.15
N TYR A 138 11.42 -16.09 12.68
CA TYR A 138 12.73 -15.90 13.28
C TYR A 138 12.66 -15.43 14.74
N VAL A 139 11.79 -14.46 15.00
CA VAL A 139 11.56 -13.89 16.32
C VAL A 139 10.84 -14.86 17.27
N GLY A 140 10.20 -15.91 16.75
CA GLY A 140 9.55 -16.97 17.55
C GLY A 140 8.10 -16.69 17.93
N VAL A 141 7.44 -15.74 17.26
CA VAL A 141 6.09 -15.27 17.61
C VAL A 141 4.97 -15.95 16.80
N HIS A 142 5.30 -16.59 15.68
CA HIS A 142 4.37 -17.28 14.79
C HIS A 142 4.92 -18.61 14.29
N TRP A 143 4.02 -19.56 14.01
CA TRP A 143 4.37 -20.79 13.31
C TRP A 143 4.64 -20.52 11.82
N PRO A 144 5.50 -21.31 11.15
CA PRO A 144 5.71 -21.21 9.71
C PRO A 144 4.39 -21.30 8.91
N THR A 145 3.47 -22.19 9.31
CA THR A 145 2.14 -22.28 8.70
C THR A 145 1.28 -21.03 8.89
N ASP A 146 1.38 -20.32 10.02
CA ASP A 146 0.64 -19.07 10.24
C ASP A 146 1.12 -17.96 9.29
N VAL A 147 2.41 -17.96 8.96
CA VAL A 147 3.02 -17.04 8.00
C VAL A 147 2.55 -17.37 6.58
N ILE A 148 2.57 -18.65 6.19
CA ILE A 148 2.08 -19.08 4.86
C ILE A 148 0.60 -18.74 4.68
N ALA A 149 -0.24 -19.01 5.67
CA ALA A 149 -1.65 -18.65 5.62
C ALA A 149 -1.85 -17.12 5.55
N GLY A 150 -1.07 -16.36 6.33
CA GLY A 150 -1.07 -14.90 6.27
C GLY A 150 -0.71 -14.40 4.87
N MET A 151 0.34 -14.94 4.25
CA MET A 151 0.75 -14.60 2.89
C MET A 151 -0.35 -14.86 1.86
N ALA A 152 -1.05 -16.00 1.95
CA ALA A 152 -2.16 -16.33 1.06
C ALA A 152 -3.33 -15.35 1.22
N ILE A 153 -3.74 -15.06 2.46
CA ILE A 153 -4.82 -14.10 2.77
C ILE A 153 -4.48 -12.70 2.26
N GLY A 154 -3.26 -12.23 2.55
CA GLY A 154 -2.78 -10.93 2.08
C GLY A 154 -2.72 -10.84 0.56
N GLY A 155 -2.28 -11.92 -0.10
CA GLY A 155 -2.29 -12.03 -1.55
C GLY A 155 -3.70 -11.89 -2.13
N MET A 156 -4.66 -12.66 -1.63
CA MET A 156 -6.05 -12.60 -2.09
C MET A 156 -6.69 -11.23 -1.83
N ALA A 157 -6.51 -10.66 -0.64
CA ALA A 157 -7.06 -9.36 -0.28
C ALA A 157 -6.47 -8.24 -1.16
N ALA A 158 -5.16 -8.25 -1.38
CA ALA A 158 -4.54 -7.28 -2.27
C ALA A 158 -5.04 -7.44 -3.71
N LEU A 159 -5.03 -8.66 -4.26
CA LEU A 159 -5.53 -8.93 -5.61
C LEU A 159 -7.00 -8.54 -5.77
N PHE A 160 -7.84 -8.71 -4.75
CA PHE A 160 -9.22 -8.24 -4.77
C PHE A 160 -9.31 -6.71 -4.88
N VAL A 161 -8.50 -5.98 -4.11
CA VAL A 161 -8.52 -4.51 -4.10
C VAL A 161 -7.88 -3.90 -5.36
N ILE A 162 -6.78 -4.47 -5.85
CA ILE A 162 -6.00 -3.89 -6.95
C ILE A 162 -6.17 -4.61 -8.29
N GLY A 163 -6.75 -5.81 -8.31
CA GLY A 163 -6.82 -6.66 -9.51
C GLY A 163 -7.73 -6.12 -10.61
N GLY A 164 -8.69 -5.26 -10.26
CA GLY A 164 -9.47 -4.53 -11.26
C GLY A 164 -8.66 -3.44 -11.95
N TRP A 165 -7.58 -2.94 -11.34
CA TRP A 165 -6.86 -1.76 -11.83
C TRP A 165 -5.69 -2.16 -12.71
N PRO A 166 -5.53 -1.53 -13.89
CA PRO A 166 -4.39 -1.81 -14.75
C PRO A 166 -3.09 -1.44 -14.01
N ALA A 167 -2.10 -2.32 -14.15
CA ALA A 167 -0.74 -2.02 -13.72
C ALA A 167 -0.31 -0.70 -14.37
N GLN A 168 0.31 0.19 -13.59
CA GLN A 168 0.78 1.45 -14.16
C GLN A 168 1.93 1.12 -15.12
N PRO A 169 1.90 1.58 -16.39
CA PRO A 169 3.06 1.40 -17.25
C PRO A 169 4.27 2.10 -16.61
N PRO A 170 5.50 1.59 -16.82
CA PRO A 170 6.70 2.30 -16.43
C PRO A 170 6.62 3.73 -17.00
N ILE A 171 6.98 4.73 -16.20
CA ILE A 171 6.92 6.13 -16.63
C ILE A 171 7.90 6.26 -17.79
N ALA A 172 7.38 6.32 -19.01
CA ALA A 172 8.18 6.66 -20.17
C ALA A 172 8.64 8.10 -19.96
N PHE A 173 9.93 8.31 -19.69
CA PHE A 173 10.54 9.60 -19.97
C PHE A 173 10.50 9.76 -21.48
N GLY A 174 9.40 10.30 -22.00
CA GLY A 174 9.37 10.79 -23.37
C GLY A 174 10.55 11.75 -23.55
N PRO A 175 11.14 11.84 -24.74
CA PRO A 175 12.14 12.85 -25.01
C PRO A 175 11.58 14.20 -24.55
N PHE A 176 12.39 14.98 -23.82
CA PHE A 176 12.03 16.36 -23.47
C PHE A 176 11.47 17.02 -24.74
N PRO A 177 10.33 17.74 -24.67
CA PRO A 177 9.89 18.52 -25.81
C PRO A 177 11.02 19.49 -26.14
N THR A 178 11.80 19.17 -27.18
CA THR A 178 12.78 20.09 -27.74
C THR A 178 11.97 21.27 -28.22
N ALA A 179 12.05 22.37 -27.49
CA ALA A 179 11.47 23.65 -27.88
C ALA A 179 12.18 24.13 -29.16
N SER A 180 11.75 23.60 -30.30
CA SER A 180 12.18 24.02 -31.63
C SER A 180 10.99 23.94 -32.59
N GLY A 181 9.93 24.67 -32.25
CA GLY A 181 8.86 25.01 -33.16
C GLY A 181 8.61 26.51 -33.03
N PRO A 182 8.70 27.31 -34.11
CA PRO A 182 8.51 28.74 -34.01
C PRO A 182 7.06 29.02 -33.59
N VAL A 183 6.91 29.79 -32.51
CA VAL A 183 5.62 30.35 -32.07
C VAL A 183 5.18 31.35 -33.15
N SER A 184 4.40 30.88 -34.12
CA SER A 184 3.71 31.79 -35.04
C SER A 184 2.52 32.41 -34.30
N ARG A 185 2.78 33.57 -33.69
CA ARG A 185 1.73 34.50 -33.26
C ARG A 185 1.02 35.01 -34.52
N SER A 186 -0.13 34.45 -34.86
CA SER A 186 -1.08 35.16 -35.72
C SER A 186 -2.04 35.94 -34.83
N CYS A 187 -1.74 37.24 -34.69
CA CYS A 187 -2.72 38.25 -34.28
C CYS A 187 -3.93 38.13 -35.21
N ARG A 188 -5.08 37.69 -34.69
CA ARG A 188 -6.36 37.85 -35.38
C ARG A 188 -6.93 39.21 -35.00
N SER A 189 -6.48 40.24 -35.70
CA SER A 189 -7.17 41.52 -35.80
C SER A 189 -8.34 41.39 -36.77
N SER A 190 -9.37 42.22 -36.52
CA SER A 190 -10.52 42.54 -37.39
C SER A 190 -11.53 41.42 -37.66
N GLN A 191 -12.67 41.52 -36.97
CA GLN A 191 -13.95 41.50 -37.67
C GLN A 191 -14.93 42.44 -36.96
N SER A 192 -15.15 43.56 -37.64
CA SER A 192 -16.19 44.55 -37.45
C SER A 192 -17.57 43.88 -37.51
N ALA A 193 -18.27 43.82 -36.38
CA ALA A 193 -19.69 43.51 -36.37
C ALA A 193 -20.46 44.83 -36.56
N SER A 194 -21.00 45.01 -37.77
CA SER A 194 -21.95 46.04 -38.13
C SER A 194 -23.28 45.87 -37.38
N LEU A 195 -23.79 46.99 -36.87
CA LEU A 195 -25.07 47.20 -36.17
C LEU A 195 -26.30 46.68 -36.96
N PRO A 196 -27.36 46.26 -36.25
CA PRO A 196 -28.74 46.52 -36.66
C PRO A 196 -29.34 47.63 -35.79
N THR A 197 -29.87 48.64 -36.47
CA THR A 197 -30.67 49.75 -35.95
C THR A 197 -31.94 49.21 -35.28
N SER A 198 -32.05 49.37 -33.95
CA SER A 198 -33.32 49.20 -33.24
C SER A 198 -34.04 50.55 -33.18
N ASP A 199 -35.06 50.69 -34.01
CA ASP A 199 -36.03 51.77 -33.95
C ASP A 199 -36.67 51.85 -32.56
N ARG A 200 -36.63 53.04 -31.97
CA ARG A 200 -37.43 53.43 -30.80
C ARG A 200 -38.80 53.90 -31.27
N PRO A 201 -39.88 53.49 -30.60
CA PRO A 201 -41.05 54.35 -30.46
C PRO A 201 -41.08 54.96 -29.05
N SER A 202 -41.19 56.28 -29.03
CA SER A 202 -41.47 57.12 -27.88
C SER A 202 -42.77 56.72 -27.16
N ALA A 203 -42.70 56.44 -25.86
CA ALA A 203 -43.88 56.38 -25.01
C ALA A 203 -43.71 57.34 -23.82
N ARG A 204 -44.75 58.17 -23.70
CA ARG A 204 -44.89 59.40 -22.93
C ARG A 204 -45.31 59.05 -21.49
N TRP A 205 -44.78 59.77 -20.50
CA TRP A 205 -45.20 59.71 -19.10
C TRP A 205 -46.67 60.14 -18.90
N PRO A 206 -47.30 59.68 -17.82
CA PRO A 206 -47.76 60.67 -16.82
C PRO A 206 -47.30 60.35 -15.39
N SER A 207 -46.97 61.43 -14.69
CA SER A 207 -46.88 61.58 -13.24
C SER A 207 -48.22 61.34 -12.56
N ASP A 208 -48.20 60.77 -11.35
CA ASP A 208 -49.03 61.06 -10.16
C ASP A 208 -48.56 60.09 -9.06
N ARG A 209 -47.83 60.48 -8.00
CA ARG A 209 -48.22 61.22 -6.79
C ARG A 209 -49.56 60.79 -6.18
N GLY A 210 -49.45 59.81 -5.28
CA GLY A 210 -50.32 59.56 -4.12
C GLY A 210 -49.44 59.15 -2.95
#